data_AF-K1ZHV4-F1
#
_entry.id   AF-K1ZHV4-F1
#
_cell.length_a   1.000
_cell.length_b   1.000
_cell.length_c   1.000
_cell.angle_alpha   90.00
_cell.angle_beta   90.00
_cell.angle_gamma   90.00
#
_symmetry.space_group_name_H-M   'P 1'
#
loop_
_entity.id
_entity.type
_entity.pdbx_description
1 polymer ?
#
loop_
_entity_poly.entity_id
_entity_poly.type
_entity_poly.pdbx_seq_one_letter_code
_entity_poly.pdbx_strand_id
1 'polypeptide(L)' 'MLKRKIKNIVLIEPKETGWNVYSLFKVPRLGLPIIGTLMKNRGYNVSVFVEKIAKIKWEEVL' A
#
# COMPACT_ATOMS: atom_id res chain seq x y z
N MET A 1 3.98 -14.70 24.60
CA MET A 1 3.74 -14.15 23.25
C MET A 1 3.35 -12.69 23.38
N LEU A 2 4.17 -11.73 22.90
CA LEU A 2 3.86 -10.30 23.06
C LEU A 2 2.60 -9.92 22.27
N LYS A 3 1.61 -9.34 22.94
CA LYS A 3 0.38 -8.84 22.32
C LYS A 3 0.73 -7.56 21.54
N ARG A 4 0.68 -7.62 20.21
CA ARG A 4 1.01 -6.46 19.36
C ARG A 4 -0.10 -5.40 19.44
N LYS A 5 0.30 -4.15 19.64
CA LYS A 5 -0.60 -2.98 19.68
C LYS A 5 -1.19 -2.63 18.30
N ILE A 6 -0.49 -2.97 17.21
CA ILE A 6 -0.92 -2.75 15.83
C ILE A 6 -1.15 -4.12 15.17
N LYS A 7 -2.32 -4.29 14.54
CA LYS A 7 -2.72 -5.54 13.85
C LYS A 7 -2.86 -5.36 12.33
N ASN A 8 -3.43 -4.24 11.90
CA ASN A 8 -3.69 -3.91 10.50
C ASN A 8 -2.77 -2.78 10.05
N ILE A 9 -2.25 -2.86 8.82
CA ILE A 9 -1.45 -1.83 8.16
C ILE A 9 -2.03 -1.62 6.76
N VAL A 10 -2.35 -0.37 6.42
CA VAL A 10 -2.79 -0.01 5.06
C VAL A 10 -1.72 0.85 4.42
N LEU A 11 -1.26 0.44 3.25
CA LEU A 11 -0.27 1.15 2.45
C LEU A 11 -0.97 1.74 1.24
N ILE A 12 -0.85 3.06 1.03
CA ILE A 12 -1.49 3.76 -0.08
C ILE A 12 -0.39 4.37 -0.95
N GLU A 13 -0.34 3.96 -2.21
CA GLU A 13 0.43 4.65 -3.23
C GLU A 13 -0.46 5.75 -3.82
N PRO A 14 -0.17 7.03 -3.53
CA PRO A 14 -0.94 8.12 -4.12
C PRO A 14 -0.65 8.22 -5.61
N LYS A 15 -1.62 8.75 -6.35
CA LYS A 15 -1.43 9.08 -7.76
C LYS A 15 -0.24 10.03 -7.91
N GLU A 16 0.53 9.83 -8.96
CA GLU A 16 1.65 10.68 -9.32
C GLU A 16 1.23 12.14 -9.55
N THR A 17 2.14 13.06 -9.24
CA THR A 17 1.98 14.48 -9.55
C THR A 17 2.85 14.85 -10.75
N GLY A 18 2.31 15.69 -11.64
CA GLY A 18 3.01 16.17 -12.83
C GLY A 18 3.34 15.09 -13.86
N TRP A 19 4.27 15.42 -14.76
CA TRP A 19 4.71 14.55 -15.85
C TRP A 19 6.02 13.83 -15.46
N ASN A 20 6.00 12.51 -15.38
CA ASN A 20 7.16 11.69 -15.02
C ASN A 20 7.01 10.26 -15.56
N VAL A 21 8.01 9.39 -15.36
CA VAL A 21 7.95 8.00 -15.85
C VAL A 21 6.71 7.25 -15.37
N TYR A 22 6.24 7.51 -14.15
CA TYR A 22 5.06 6.87 -13.60
C TYR A 22 3.76 7.49 -14.11
N SER A 23 3.77 8.69 -14.71
CA SER A 23 2.57 9.23 -15.37
C SER A 23 2.25 8.50 -16.67
N LEU A 24 3.28 7.94 -17.34
CA LEU A 24 3.17 7.29 -18.64
C LEU A 24 2.61 5.85 -18.60
N PHE A 25 2.68 5.17 -17.46
CA PHE A 25 2.29 3.77 -17.34
C PHE A 25 1.35 3.52 -16.16
N LYS A 26 0.45 2.53 -16.30
CA LYS A 26 -0.45 2.08 -15.22
C LYS A 26 0.19 0.92 -14.45
N VAL A 27 1.24 1.22 -13.69
CA VAL A 27 2.02 0.23 -12.94
C VAL A 27 2.19 0.65 -11.48
N PRO A 28 2.27 -0.30 -10.54
CA PRO A 28 2.57 0.00 -9.14
C PRO A 28 4.07 0.30 -8.97
N ARG A 29 4.42 1.17 -8.02
CA ARG A 29 5.81 1.30 -7.54
C ARG A 29 6.11 0.11 -6.63
N LEU A 30 7.31 -0.45 -6.75
CA LEU A 30 7.68 -1.67 -6.02
C LEU A 30 7.86 -1.48 -4.51
N GLY A 31 8.01 -0.24 -4.03
CA GLY A 31 8.26 0.06 -2.62
C GLY A 31 7.17 -0.48 -1.68
N LEU A 32 5.90 -0.17 -1.93
CA LEU A 32 4.81 -0.60 -1.05
C LEU A 32 4.55 -2.12 -1.12
N PRO A 33 4.56 -2.80 -2.29
CA PRO A 33 4.49 -4.26 -2.34
C PRO A 33 5.60 -4.97 -1.57
N ILE A 34 6.85 -4.46 -1.63
CA ILE A 34 7.99 -5.02 -0.89
C ILE A 34 7.76 -4.86 0.61
N ILE A 35 7.48 -3.64 1.08
CA ILE A 35 7.22 -3.37 2.50
C ILE A 35 6.01 -4.18 2.98
N GLY A 36 4.95 -4.24 2.18
CA GLY A 36 3.75 -5.00 2.50
C GLY A 36 4.03 -6.48 2.69
N THR A 37 4.87 -7.08 1.84
CA THR A 37 5.34 -8.47 2.01
C THR A 37 6.13 -8.64 3.30
N LEU A 38 7.07 -7.74 3.60
CA LEU A 38 7.86 -7.81 4.85
C LEU A 38 6.97 -7.72 6.10
N MET A 39 5.94 -6.87 6.07
CA MET A 39 4.99 -6.75 7.18
C MET A 39 4.07 -7.97 7.29
N LYS A 40 3.59 -8.52 6.18
CA LYS A 40 2.84 -9.79 6.18
C LYS A 40 3.67 -10.92 6.79
N ASN A 41 4.94 -11.05 6.41
CA ASN A 41 5.85 -12.07 6.96
C ASN A 41 6.13 -11.89 8.45
N ARG A 42 6.00 -10.66 8.96
CA ARG A 42 6.08 -10.37 10.39
C ARG A 42 4.77 -10.65 11.12
N GLY A 43 3.69 -11.03 10.43
CA GLY A 43 2.40 -11.40 11.01
C GLY A 43 1.40 -10.24 11.15
N TYR A 44 1.58 -9.15 10.40
CA TYR A 44 0.59 -8.08 10.30
C TYR A 44 -0.42 -8.41 9.19
N ASN A 45 -1.67 -7.95 9.34
CA ASN A 45 -2.62 -7.91 8.24
C ASN A 45 -2.35 -6.67 7.39
N VAL A 46 -2.10 -6.82 6.09
CA VAL A 46 -1.65 -5.72 5.23
C VAL A 46 -2.45 -5.64 3.95
N SER A 47 -2.99 -4.45 3.68
CA SER A 47 -3.61 -4.06 2.40
C SER A 47 -2.73 -3.03 1.68
N VAL A 48 -2.66 -3.12 0.36
CA VAL A 48 -1.94 -2.15 -0.49
C VAL A 48 -2.92 -1.61 -1.53
N PHE A 49 -3.10 -0.30 -1.55
CA PHE A 49 -3.88 0.42 -2.56
C PHE A 49 -2.96 1.22 -3.45
N VAL A 50 -3.25 1.22 -4.75
CA VAL A 50 -2.55 2.02 -5.75
C VAL A 50 -3.58 2.88 -6.45
N GLU A 51 -3.62 4.15 -6.09
CA GLU A 51 -4.69 5.08 -6.49
C GLU A 51 -4.79 5.24 -8.01
N LYS A 52 -3.65 5.16 -8.71
CA LYS A 52 -3.62 5.16 -10.18
C LYS A 52 -4.32 3.95 -10.79
N ILE A 53 -4.28 2.80 -10.11
CA ILE A 53 -4.77 1.53 -10.65
C ILE A 53 -6.27 1.37 -10.38
N ALA A 54 -6.69 1.63 -9.15
CA ALA A 54 -8.05 1.48 -8.67
C ALA A 54 -8.38 2.52 -7.58
N LYS A 55 -9.67 2.80 -7.40
CA LYS A 55 -10.15 3.66 -6.30
C LYS A 55 -9.75 3.07 -4.94
N ILE A 56 -9.35 3.95 -4.03
CA ILE A 56 -9.08 3.59 -2.63
C ILE A 56 -10.42 3.30 -1.94
N LYS A 57 -10.49 2.18 -1.23
CA LYS A 57 -11.61 1.85 -0.34
C LYS A 57 -11.34 2.45 1.03
N TRP A 58 -11.84 3.66 1.26
CA TRP A 58 -11.56 4.41 2.49
C TRP A 58 -12.13 3.74 3.74
N GLU A 59 -13.12 2.87 3.57
CA GLU A 59 -13.70 2.06 4.65
C GLU A 59 -12.70 1.05 5.23
N GLU A 60 -11.65 0.68 4.47
CA GLU A 60 -10.57 -0.19 4.95
C GLU A 60 -9.43 0.59 5.62
N VAL A 61 -9.42 1.93 5.52
CA VAL A 61 -8.34 2.81 6.02
C VAL A 61 -8.62 3.36 7.42
N LEU A 62 -9.90 3.62 7.74
CA LEU A 62 -10.37 4.22 9.01
C LEU A 62 -10.63 3.16 10.09
#